data_AF-A0A0W7TKM3-F1
#
_entry.id   AF-A0A0W7TKM3-F1
#
_cell.length_a   1.000
_cell.length_b   1.000
_cell.length_c   1.000
_cell.angle_alpha   90.00
_cell.angle_beta   90.00
_cell.angle_gamma   90.00
#
_symmetry.space_group_name_H-M   'P 1'
#
loop_
_entity.id
_entity.type
_entity.pdbx_description
1 polymer ?
#
loop_
_entity_poly.entity_id
_entity_poly.type
_entity_poly.pdbx_seq_one_letter_code
_entity_poly.pdbx_strand_id
1 'polypeptide(L)'
;MRLHIPQQDRQPEVAGRPEGARVRRRKELSKLFDYTMGWSGTSGIVEQWMYTDLAERFVLDKETREWIKDVNPYAMAAMLARLYEAKKRGFWDPDDEMLSKLKDVYLEFEEKIEEITDS
;
A
#
# COMPACT_ATOMS: atom_id res chain seq x y z
N MET A 1 42.55 30.59 2.11
CA MET A 1 41.22 30.89 1.57
C MET A 1 40.37 29.62 1.70
N ARG A 2 39.48 29.56 2.68
CA ARG A 2 38.67 28.39 3.05
C ARG A 2 37.20 28.83 2.97
N LEU A 3 36.40 28.21 2.11
CA LEU A 3 34.99 28.54 1.96
C LEU A 3 34.24 28.06 3.21
N HIS A 4 33.56 28.99 3.88
CA HIS A 4 32.68 28.75 5.01
C HIS A 4 31.30 28.40 4.47
N ILE A 5 30.84 27.16 4.69
CA ILE A 5 29.48 26.72 4.36
C ILE A 5 28.60 27.04 5.59
N PRO A 6 27.57 27.89 5.47
CA PRO A 6 26.69 28.21 6.59
C PRO A 6 25.88 26.98 7.01
N GLN A 7 25.84 26.76 8.33
CA GLN A 7 25.00 25.76 8.99
C GLN A 7 23.57 26.28 9.04
N GLN A 8 22.79 26.12 7.97
CA GLN A 8 21.33 26.31 7.99
C GLN A 8 20.71 25.45 6.88
N ASP A 9 20.33 24.24 7.26
CA ASP A 9 19.08 23.57 6.86
C ASP A 9 19.02 22.21 7.58
N ARG A 10 18.86 22.26 8.90
CA ARG A 10 18.16 21.18 9.59
C ARG A 10 16.72 21.27 9.07
N GLN A 11 16.31 20.31 8.25
CA GLN A 11 14.91 20.22 7.83
C GLN A 11 14.04 20.14 9.08
N PRO A 12 13.10 21.07 9.30
CA PRO A 12 12.12 20.91 10.35
C PRO A 12 11.10 19.86 9.94
N GLU A 13 10.65 19.20 10.98
CA GLU A 13 9.66 18.14 11.07
C GLU A 13 8.36 18.42 10.30
N VAL A 14 7.79 17.33 9.81
CA VAL A 14 6.52 17.17 9.09
C VAL A 14 5.41 18.18 9.46
N ALA A 15 5.12 19.13 8.56
CA ALA A 15 3.85 19.84 8.54
C ALA A 15 3.48 20.28 7.12
N GLY A 16 2.35 19.77 6.60
CA GLY A 16 1.66 20.34 5.44
C GLY A 16 2.14 19.89 4.06
N ARG A 17 1.83 18.65 3.65
CA ARG A 17 1.93 18.25 2.23
C ARG A 17 0.66 18.71 1.47
N PRO A 18 0.77 19.37 0.30
CA PRO A 18 -0.39 19.91 -0.41
C PRO A 18 -1.32 18.81 -0.91
N GLU A 19 -2.63 19.08 -0.84
CA GLU A 19 -3.74 18.16 -1.08
C GLU A 19 -3.70 17.49 -2.47
N GLY A 20 -3.16 18.18 -3.49
CA GLY A 20 -2.95 17.64 -4.84
C GLY A 20 -1.89 16.53 -4.97
N ALA A 21 -0.99 16.38 -3.99
CA ALA A 21 -0.02 15.28 -3.95
C ALA A 21 -0.62 13.98 -3.39
N ARG A 22 -1.74 14.05 -2.65
CA ARG A 22 -2.46 12.87 -2.13
C ARG A 22 -3.35 12.22 -3.19
N VAL A 23 -4.04 13.01 -4.02
CA VAL A 23 -4.93 12.48 -5.07
C VAL A 23 -4.15 11.70 -6.15
N ARG A 24 -2.93 12.12 -6.48
CA ARG A 24 -2.07 11.38 -7.43
C ARG A 24 -1.62 10.00 -6.89
N ARG A 25 -1.48 9.80 -5.57
CA ARG A 25 -1.16 8.48 -4.99
C ARG A 25 -2.29 7.45 -5.15
N ARG A 26 -3.55 7.91 -5.28
CA ARG A 26 -4.77 7.06 -5.28
C ARG A 26 -4.82 6.01 -6.40
N LYS A 27 -4.38 6.35 -7.62
CA LYS A 27 -4.34 5.42 -8.77
C LYS A 27 -3.02 4.68 -8.90
N GLU A 28 -1.93 5.28 -8.41
CA GLU A 28 -0.59 4.72 -8.57
C GLU A 28 -0.30 3.58 -7.59
N LEU A 29 -1.02 3.52 -6.46
CA LEU A 29 -0.86 2.44 -5.47
C LEU A 29 -1.32 1.08 -5.98
N SER A 30 -2.56 0.96 -6.45
CA SER A 30 -3.03 -0.30 -7.05
C SER A 30 -2.20 -0.70 -8.28
N LYS A 31 -1.75 0.28 -9.08
CA LYS A 31 -0.87 0.00 -10.22
C LYS A 31 0.48 -0.61 -9.81
N LEU A 32 1.01 -0.27 -8.64
CA LEU A 32 2.25 -0.87 -8.13
C LEU A 32 2.08 -2.38 -7.90
N PHE A 33 0.94 -2.81 -7.34
CA PHE A 33 0.61 -4.22 -7.19
C PHE A 33 0.44 -4.91 -8.55
N ASP A 34 -0.21 -4.23 -9.50
CA ASP A 34 -0.40 -4.75 -10.86
C ASP A 34 0.93 -4.93 -11.61
N TYR A 35 1.85 -3.97 -11.50
CA TYR A 35 3.19 -4.10 -12.08
C TYR A 35 3.98 -5.24 -11.42
N THR A 36 3.95 -5.33 -10.10
CA THR A 36 4.61 -6.40 -9.33
C THR A 36 4.13 -7.78 -9.77
N MET A 37 2.82 -7.95 -9.94
CA MET A 37 2.22 -9.17 -10.49
C MET A 37 2.65 -9.44 -11.94
N GLY A 38 2.69 -8.41 -12.79
CA GLY A 38 3.13 -8.53 -14.18
C GLY A 38 4.59 -9.00 -14.33
N TRP A 39 5.51 -8.45 -13.54
CA TRP A 39 6.91 -8.86 -13.53
C TRP A 39 7.11 -10.28 -12.98
N SER A 40 6.31 -10.68 -11.99
CA SER A 40 6.34 -12.04 -11.42
C SER A 40 6.00 -13.09 -12.46
N GLY A 41 5.01 -12.83 -13.32
CA GLY A 41 4.58 -13.77 -14.36
C GLY A 41 5.50 -13.86 -15.57
N THR A 42 6.46 -12.95 -15.73
CA THR A 42 7.25 -12.82 -16.98
C THR A 42 8.76 -12.90 -16.80
N SER A 43 9.27 -12.44 -15.65
CA SER A 43 10.71 -12.24 -15.44
C SER A 43 11.25 -12.92 -14.18
N GLY A 44 10.38 -13.30 -13.25
CA GLY A 44 10.78 -13.94 -11.98
C GLY A 44 11.63 -13.05 -11.05
N ILE A 45 11.76 -11.76 -11.35
CA ILE A 45 12.59 -10.81 -10.55
C ILE A 45 11.94 -10.38 -9.24
N VAL A 46 10.66 -10.70 -9.07
CA VAL A 46 9.90 -10.30 -7.89
C VAL A 46 10.04 -11.39 -6.84
N GLU A 47 10.59 -11.00 -5.69
CA GLU A 47 10.86 -11.89 -4.58
C GLU A 47 9.77 -11.83 -3.50
N GLN A 48 9.72 -12.86 -2.66
CA GLN A 48 8.76 -13.02 -1.56
C GLN A 48 8.69 -11.79 -0.63
N TRP A 49 9.85 -11.21 -0.30
CA TRP A 49 9.92 -10.06 0.60
C TRP A 49 9.30 -8.81 -0.02
N MET A 50 9.23 -8.69 -1.35
CA MET A 50 8.66 -7.52 -2.02
C MET A 50 7.14 -7.47 -1.82
N TYR A 51 6.46 -8.62 -1.93
CA TYR A 51 5.04 -8.73 -1.61
C TYR A 51 4.77 -8.47 -0.12
N THR A 52 5.67 -8.94 0.74
CA THR A 52 5.61 -8.71 2.18
C THR A 52 5.73 -7.22 2.51
N ASP A 53 6.72 -6.52 1.95
CA ASP A 53 6.90 -5.07 2.14
C ASP A 53 5.71 -4.26 1.59
N LEU A 54 5.13 -4.69 0.47
CA LEU A 54 3.89 -4.09 -0.06
C LEU A 54 2.71 -4.26 0.90
N ALA A 55 2.52 -5.46 1.44
CA ALA A 55 1.46 -5.75 2.40
C ALA A 55 1.63 -4.92 3.67
N GLU A 56 2.83 -4.89 4.25
CA GLU A 56 3.12 -4.16 5.48
C GLU A 56 2.88 -2.65 5.32
N ARG A 57 3.43 -2.04 4.27
CA ARG A 57 3.40 -0.58 4.11
C ARG A 57 2.07 -0.03 3.63
N PHE A 58 1.32 -0.79 2.83
CA PHE A 58 0.15 -0.26 2.15
C PHE A 58 -1.16 -0.88 2.61
N VAL A 59 -1.12 -2.03 3.28
CA VAL A 59 -2.31 -2.73 3.76
C VAL A 59 -2.33 -2.78 5.29
N LEU A 60 -1.22 -3.09 5.96
CA LEU A 60 -1.22 -3.27 7.41
C LEU A 60 -0.97 -1.97 8.18
N ASP A 61 -0.18 -1.06 7.62
CA ASP A 61 0.10 0.25 8.19
C ASP A 61 -1.20 1.01 8.49
N LYS A 62 -1.36 1.43 9.75
CA LYS A 62 -2.60 2.02 10.24
C LYS A 62 -2.88 3.38 9.60
N GLU A 63 -1.88 4.24 9.49
CA GLU A 63 -2.06 5.58 8.89
C GLU A 63 -2.52 5.46 7.44
N THR A 64 -1.90 4.54 6.70
CA THR A 64 -2.26 4.26 5.31
C THR A 64 -3.66 3.68 5.18
N ARG A 65 -4.07 2.75 6.06
CA ARG A 65 -5.43 2.21 6.09
C ARG A 65 -6.49 3.28 6.32
N GLU A 66 -6.38 4.06 7.40
CA GLU A 66 -7.34 5.10 7.73
C GLU A 66 -7.46 6.10 6.56
N TRP A 67 -6.32 6.51 5.99
CA TRP A 67 -6.33 7.38 4.82
C TRP A 67 -7.04 6.76 3.61
N ILE A 68 -6.80 5.48 3.29
CA ILE A 68 -7.46 4.81 2.15
C ILE A 68 -8.96 4.65 2.40
N LYS A 69 -9.36 4.36 3.64
CA LYS A 69 -10.76 4.19 4.06
C LYS A 69 -11.58 5.43 3.74
N ASP A 70 -11.02 6.61 3.98
CA ASP A 70 -11.68 7.89 3.71
C ASP A 70 -11.68 8.26 2.22
N VAL A 71 -10.60 7.99 1.50
CA VAL A 71 -10.45 8.52 0.12
C VAL A 71 -10.90 7.57 -0.98
N ASN A 72 -10.76 6.25 -0.80
CA ASN A 72 -11.14 5.22 -1.77
C ASN A 72 -11.06 3.80 -1.18
N PRO A 73 -12.09 3.32 -0.45
CA PRO A 73 -12.05 1.99 0.16
C PRO A 73 -11.99 0.86 -0.88
N TYR A 74 -12.53 1.05 -2.09
CA TYR A 74 -12.40 0.09 -3.19
C TYR A 74 -10.94 -0.15 -3.62
N ALA A 75 -10.03 0.81 -3.39
CA ALA A 75 -8.61 0.60 -3.69
C ALA A 75 -7.97 -0.43 -2.75
N MET A 76 -8.32 -0.43 -1.46
CA MET A 76 -7.82 -1.42 -0.50
C MET A 76 -8.28 -2.82 -0.90
N ALA A 77 -9.58 -2.97 -1.20
CA ALA A 77 -10.14 -4.24 -1.66
C ALA A 77 -9.41 -4.77 -2.91
N ALA A 78 -9.09 -3.90 -3.87
CA ALA A 78 -8.32 -4.27 -5.06
C ALA A 78 -6.89 -4.72 -4.74
N MET A 79 -6.17 -4.03 -3.83
CA MET A 79 -4.81 -4.41 -3.41
C MET A 79 -4.80 -5.74 -2.68
N LEU A 80 -5.75 -5.96 -1.75
CA LEU A 80 -5.94 -7.23 -1.06
C LEU A 80 -6.21 -8.37 -2.05
N ALA A 81 -7.10 -8.16 -3.02
CA ALA A 81 -7.38 -9.16 -4.06
C ALA A 81 -6.11 -9.57 -4.84
N ARG A 82 -5.22 -8.61 -5.14
CA ARG A 82 -3.94 -8.91 -5.82
C ARG A 82 -2.95 -9.66 -4.93
N LEU A 83 -2.89 -9.36 -3.62
CA LEU A 83 -2.07 -10.13 -2.68
C LEU A 83 -2.55 -11.59 -2.56
N TYR A 84 -3.87 -11.81 -2.46
CA TYR A 84 -4.43 -13.15 -2.45
C TYR A 84 -4.21 -13.88 -3.78
N GLU A 85 -4.25 -13.16 -4.90
CA GLU A 85 -3.92 -13.73 -6.21
C GLU A 85 -2.44 -14.12 -6.31
N ALA A 86 -1.53 -13.30 -5.79
CA ALA A 86 -0.11 -13.63 -5.71
C ALA A 86 0.12 -14.93 -4.93
N LYS A 87 -0.58 -15.11 -3.80
CA LYS A 87 -0.56 -16.38 -3.06
C LYS A 87 -1.10 -17.54 -3.89
N LYS A 88 -2.29 -17.37 -4.48
CA LYS A 88 -2.95 -18.42 -5.27
C LYS A 88 -2.09 -18.89 -6.46
N ARG A 89 -1.34 -17.98 -7.08
CA ARG A 89 -0.45 -18.26 -8.22
C ARG A 89 0.94 -18.74 -7.82
N GLY A 90 1.25 -18.81 -6.51
CA GLY A 90 2.56 -19.21 -6.00
C GLY A 90 3.65 -18.16 -6.16
N PHE A 91 3.29 -16.90 -6.43
CA PHE A 91 4.24 -15.79 -6.50
C PHE A 91 4.62 -15.29 -5.10
N TRP A 92 3.72 -15.48 -4.14
CA TRP A 92 3.95 -15.12 -2.75
C TRP A 92 3.53 -16.28 -1.84
N ASP A 93 4.29 -16.56 -0.78
CA ASP A 93 3.92 -17.56 0.24
C ASP A 93 4.03 -16.96 1.65
N PRO A 94 3.03 -16.14 2.05
CA PRO A 94 3.00 -15.57 3.40
C PRO A 94 2.66 -16.64 4.44
N ASP A 95 3.12 -16.40 5.67
CA ASP A 95 2.71 -17.16 6.84
C ASP A 95 1.24 -16.92 7.21
N ASP A 96 0.73 -17.77 8.10
CA ASP A 96 -0.66 -17.73 8.55
C ASP A 96 -0.98 -16.44 9.33
N GLU A 97 0.02 -15.85 10.00
CA GLU A 97 -0.16 -14.60 10.75
C GLU A 97 -0.41 -13.42 9.79
N MET A 98 0.41 -13.29 8.75
CA MET A 98 0.23 -12.31 7.68
C MET A 98 -1.13 -12.49 7.00
N LEU A 99 -1.52 -13.73 6.68
CA LEU A 99 -2.82 -14.00 6.07
C LEU A 99 -4.00 -13.62 6.97
N SER A 100 -3.89 -13.88 8.28
CA SER A 100 -4.89 -13.46 9.25
C SER A 100 -5.02 -11.93 9.27
N LYS A 101 -3.90 -11.21 9.36
CA LYS A 101 -3.90 -9.74 9.35
C LYS A 101 -4.52 -9.17 8.08
N LEU A 102 -4.21 -9.73 6.92
CA LEU A 102 -4.81 -9.31 5.65
C LEU A 102 -6.33 -9.55 5.61
N LYS A 103 -6.78 -10.66 6.21
CA LYS A 103 -8.21 -10.98 6.30
C LYS A 103 -8.95 -10.00 7.20
N ASP A 104 -8.35 -9.61 8.32
CA ASP A 104 -8.96 -8.62 9.22
C ASP A 104 -9.14 -7.27 8.52
N VAL A 105 -8.13 -6.82 7.75
CA VAL A 105 -8.24 -5.59 6.94
C VAL A 105 -9.28 -5.73 5.84
N TYR A 106 -9.41 -6.90 5.21
CA TYR A 106 -10.44 -7.14 4.21
C TYR A 106 -11.85 -6.95 4.77
N LEU A 107 -12.15 -7.57 5.92
CA LEU A 107 -13.47 -7.43 6.57
C LEU A 107 -13.75 -5.99 6.94
N GLU A 108 -12.77 -5.28 7.52
CA GLU A 108 -12.89 -3.87 7.89
C GLU A 108 -13.28 -2.98 6.69
N PHE A 109 -12.72 -3.26 5.51
CA PHE A 109 -12.99 -2.48 4.30
C PHE A 109 -14.24 -2.94 3.55
N GLU A 110 -14.61 -4.20 3.67
CA GLU A 110 -15.87 -4.70 3.13
C GLU A 110 -17.05 -4.01 3.83
N GLU A 111 -17.07 -4.02 5.17
CA GLU A 111 -18.07 -3.28 5.97
C GLU A 111 -18.18 -1.82 5.50
N LYS A 112 -17.04 -1.16 5.26
CA LYS A 112 -17.04 0.24 4.80
C LYS A 112 -17.63 0.41 3.39
N ILE A 113 -17.37 -0.53 2.50
CA ILE A 113 -17.89 -0.49 1.13
C ILE A 113 -19.40 -0.74 1.13
N GLU A 114 -19.89 -1.67 1.96
CA GLU A 114 -21.31 -1.92 2.14
C GLU A 114 -22.02 -0.66 2.65
N GLU A 115 -21.49 0.01 3.69
CA GLU A 115 -22.02 1.28 4.17
C GLU A 115 -22.19 2.33 3.06
N ILE A 116 -21.23 2.41 2.13
CA ILE A 116 -21.25 3.36 1.01
C ILE A 116 -22.24 2.95 -0.08
N THR A 117 -22.37 1.64 -0.31
CA THR A 117 -23.17 1.10 -1.43
C THR A 117 -24.66 1.01 -1.07
N ASP A 118 -24.97 0.80 0.21
CA ASP A 118 -26.34 0.70 0.74
C ASP A 118 -26.90 2.05 1.25
N SER A 119 -26.14 3.15 1.10
CA SER A 119 -26.54 4.53 1.46
C SER A 119 -27.24 5.30 0.34
#